data_AF-A0A520UNT6-F1
#
_entry.id   AF-A0A520UNT6-F1
#
_cell.length_a   1.000
_cell.length_b   1.000
_cell.length_c   1.000
_cell.angle_alpha   90.00
_cell.angle_beta   90.00
_cell.angle_gamma   90.00
#
_symmetry.space_group_name_H-M   'P 1'
#
loop_
_entity.id
_entity.type
_entity.pdbx_description
1 polymer ?
#
loop_
_entity_poly.entity_id
_entity_poly.type
_entity_poly.pdbx_seq_one_letter_code
_entity_poly.pdbx_strand_id
1 'polypeptide(L)'
;MGGFLQLVGAARAVLSVLRIALLAERALDPLVLLVSPRFESVEHPESPWIFDLAETLRIIFTRSWSLAVVDGGWKNLGNRDVMRVHRRGVTDEVEELPARFNRSQDHHEAYLNLIGWELEDELSITEKRLREWTDGRLAANGIALFDLVAKTDGWLFGQRIVKLQRRDRQAFGMHRFRQGDIVMLSRKNPLSEKPVDAIVSNRSRHFIRIVLPEAPTDLRKNTWRMDRGANRIAHDRMRDALNSIFEEDGGAPLRDLLLGMVHDPVGTASLTPQLGGVRARPVSLASDLNEAQREAAKAAVDSRLTLIQGPPGTGKTHTAVRILEAWAKQDIGTVLAVADSNVAVDNLLEGLLSLGVRAVRLGQPVKVRESLREATMDARMEEHPLRRDLDHWLESNEKLSRRVKGMKGKEKGLAHRDLSRGWKEVRKIESQMRDDILDRAQVLCCTCIGSGHELLDGRRFSRVLIDEATQATEPAALVPLVRGARQIVLVGDHRQLPPTVISRRAGSGGLGRSLFERMVEIGISPHLLRIQYRMHPAISAFPNEHFYEGKLEDGVEVSDRVAPAGLLWPDWECPIAFLPVEGGEIKSPDGTSKENLAEASWVARLLEGLIDGGELGQGDIGIITPYAG
;
A
#
# COMPACT_ATOMS: atom_id res chain seq x y z
N MET A 1 38.37 -19.52 -9.37
CA MET A 1 36.92 -19.34 -9.67
C MET A 1 36.01 -19.35 -8.42
N GLY A 2 36.32 -20.07 -7.33
CA GLY A 2 35.41 -20.14 -6.15
C GLY A 2 35.08 -18.80 -5.48
N GLY A 3 36.07 -17.94 -5.20
CA GLY A 3 35.86 -16.67 -4.49
C GLY A 3 34.94 -15.67 -5.20
N PHE A 4 34.87 -15.72 -6.53
CA PHE A 4 33.98 -14.83 -7.31
C PHE A 4 32.50 -15.21 -7.15
N LEU A 5 32.19 -16.51 -7.02
CA LEU A 5 30.83 -16.98 -6.71
C LEU A 5 30.42 -16.70 -5.26
N GLN A 6 31.38 -16.66 -4.31
CA GLN A 6 31.08 -16.23 -2.94
C GLN A 6 30.73 -14.75 -2.86
N LEU A 7 31.46 -13.87 -3.55
CA LEU A 7 31.13 -12.45 -3.66
C LEU A 7 29.76 -12.21 -4.32
N VAL A 8 29.45 -12.92 -5.41
CA VAL A 8 28.14 -12.82 -6.09
C VAL A 8 26.99 -13.41 -5.27
N GLY A 9 27.24 -14.45 -4.47
CA GLY A 9 26.26 -15.03 -3.55
C GLY A 9 25.95 -14.13 -2.35
N ALA A 10 27.00 -13.58 -1.71
CA ALA A 10 26.88 -12.60 -0.64
C ALA A 10 26.14 -11.36 -1.13
N ALA A 11 26.51 -10.84 -2.32
CA ALA A 11 25.78 -9.77 -2.98
C ALA A 11 24.30 -10.12 -3.14
N ARG A 12 23.92 -11.30 -3.67
CA ARG A 12 22.50 -11.67 -3.85
C ARG A 12 21.66 -11.63 -2.56
N ALA A 13 22.20 -12.10 -1.44
CA ALA A 13 21.47 -12.06 -0.18
C ALA A 13 21.42 -10.65 0.42
N VAL A 14 22.56 -9.93 0.38
CA VAL A 14 22.64 -8.52 0.77
C VAL A 14 21.69 -7.66 -0.08
N LEU A 15 21.53 -7.93 -1.37
CA LEU A 15 20.56 -7.28 -2.26
C LEU A 15 19.12 -7.55 -1.83
N SER A 16 18.78 -8.80 -1.49
CA SER A 16 17.44 -9.15 -1.02
C SER A 16 17.11 -8.48 0.31
N VAL A 17 18.03 -8.46 1.29
CA VAL A 17 17.76 -7.87 2.60
C VAL A 17 17.89 -6.34 2.57
N LEU A 18 18.81 -5.74 1.80
CA LEU A 18 18.84 -4.29 1.60
C LEU A 18 17.56 -3.80 0.94
N ARG A 19 17.04 -4.48 -0.10
CA ARG A 19 15.76 -4.09 -0.73
C ARG A 19 14.58 -4.08 0.26
N ILE A 20 14.71 -4.75 1.42
CA ILE A 20 13.77 -4.71 2.54
C ILE A 20 14.19 -3.69 3.62
N ALA A 21 15.49 -3.53 3.89
CA ALA A 21 16.02 -2.54 4.84
C ALA A 21 15.73 -1.09 4.41
N LEU A 22 15.71 -0.84 3.10
CA LEU A 22 15.33 0.46 2.52
C LEU A 22 13.86 0.86 2.84
N LEU A 23 13.00 -0.09 3.26
CA LEU A 23 11.61 0.13 3.67
C LEU A 23 11.45 0.69 5.10
N ALA A 24 12.51 0.69 5.93
CA ALA A 24 12.43 1.13 7.31
C ALA A 24 12.35 2.67 7.41
N GLU A 25 11.20 3.25 7.11
CA GLU A 25 10.93 4.70 7.21
C GLU A 25 10.85 5.24 8.65
N ARG A 26 11.01 4.39 9.67
CA ARG A 26 10.66 4.72 11.07
C ARG A 26 11.79 4.69 12.09
N ALA A 27 13.00 4.30 11.69
CA ALA A 27 14.18 4.53 12.53
C ALA A 27 14.74 5.92 12.20
N LEU A 28 14.76 6.81 13.20
CA LEU A 28 15.84 7.78 13.30
C LEU A 28 17.11 6.95 13.54
N ASP A 29 18.12 7.15 12.70
CA ASP A 29 19.38 6.40 12.64
C ASP A 29 19.26 4.84 12.58
N PRO A 30 19.13 4.25 11.37
CA PRO A 30 19.04 2.81 11.22
C PRO A 30 20.41 2.15 11.29
N LEU A 31 20.70 1.54 12.42
CA LEU A 31 21.68 0.46 12.48
C LEU A 31 21.11 -0.79 11.81
N VAL A 32 21.62 -1.15 10.63
CA VAL A 32 21.08 -2.28 9.85
C VAL A 32 21.87 -3.55 10.11
N LEU A 33 21.29 -4.45 10.91
CA LEU A 33 21.90 -5.75 11.22
C LEU A 33 21.44 -6.81 10.22
N LEU A 34 22.37 -7.28 9.38
CA LEU A 34 22.10 -8.22 8.28
C LEU A 34 22.56 -9.64 8.63
N VAL A 35 21.64 -10.61 8.51
CA VAL A 35 21.93 -12.06 8.63
C VAL A 35 21.32 -12.77 7.41
N SER A 36 22.01 -13.78 6.89
CA SER A 36 21.67 -14.43 5.60
C SER A 36 21.98 -15.94 5.61
N PRO A 37 21.06 -16.80 5.15
CA PRO A 37 21.31 -18.23 5.02
C PRO A 37 21.93 -18.67 3.67
N ARG A 38 22.77 -19.71 3.77
CA ARG A 38 23.40 -20.57 2.72
C ARG A 38 24.63 -20.07 1.95
N PHE A 39 25.67 -20.90 2.04
CA PHE A 39 26.44 -21.40 0.89
C PHE A 39 26.40 -22.95 0.90
N GLU A 40 26.48 -23.58 -0.27
CA GLU A 40 26.75 -25.02 -0.38
C GLU A 40 28.25 -25.24 -0.52
N SER A 41 28.81 -26.12 0.31
CA SER A 41 30.24 -26.44 0.34
C SER A 41 30.60 -27.58 -0.63
N VAL A 42 31.70 -27.41 -1.34
CA VAL A 42 32.46 -28.52 -1.94
C VAL A 42 33.87 -28.46 -1.34
N GLU A 43 34.31 -29.55 -0.73
CA GLU A 43 35.60 -29.64 -0.03
C GLU A 43 36.79 -29.66 -1.02
N HIS A 44 37.90 -29.02 -0.65
CA HIS A 44 39.26 -29.62 -0.56
C HIS A 44 40.34 -28.56 -0.21
N PRO A 45 41.55 -28.95 0.28
CA PRO A 45 42.39 -28.07 1.11
C PRO A 45 43.67 -27.48 0.46
N GLU A 46 44.33 -26.61 1.24
CA GLU A 46 45.74 -26.13 1.17
C GLU A 46 46.17 -24.89 0.34
N SER A 47 46.19 -23.73 1.02
CA SER A 47 47.30 -22.72 0.98
C SER A 47 47.41 -21.73 -0.23
N PRO A 48 48.33 -20.72 -0.26
CA PRO A 48 47.93 -19.30 -0.13
C PRO A 48 48.39 -18.35 -1.29
N TRP A 49 48.32 -17.02 -1.05
CA TRP A 49 48.74 -15.86 -1.90
C TRP A 49 47.77 -15.45 -3.04
N ILE A 50 47.80 -14.25 -3.65
CA ILE A 50 47.80 -12.82 -3.24
C ILE A 50 47.68 -12.01 -4.57
N PHE A 51 46.72 -11.07 -4.66
CA PHE A 51 46.62 -9.91 -5.60
C PHE A 51 46.38 -10.03 -7.15
N ASP A 52 45.27 -9.38 -7.56
CA ASP A 52 45.13 -8.28 -8.57
C ASP A 52 44.80 -8.47 -10.08
N LEU A 53 44.07 -7.45 -10.58
CA LEU A 53 43.81 -6.96 -11.95
C LEU A 53 42.94 -7.72 -12.98
N ALA A 54 41.78 -7.10 -13.26
CA ALA A 54 41.27 -6.66 -14.57
C ALA A 54 40.87 -7.62 -15.71
N GLU A 55 39.94 -7.09 -16.51
CA GLU A 55 39.51 -7.45 -17.87
C GLU A 55 38.55 -8.65 -18.14
N THR A 56 37.50 -8.30 -18.90
CA THR A 56 36.67 -9.13 -19.79
C THR A 56 35.71 -10.17 -19.19
N LEU A 57 34.44 -9.77 -19.04
CA LEU A 57 33.30 -10.69 -18.91
C LEU A 57 32.25 -10.48 -20.02
N ARG A 58 32.34 -11.31 -21.07
CA ARG A 58 31.17 -11.70 -21.88
C ARG A 58 30.69 -13.07 -21.37
N ILE A 59 29.49 -13.17 -20.81
CA ILE A 59 28.84 -14.46 -20.54
C ILE A 59 27.42 -14.45 -21.12
N ILE A 60 27.12 -15.50 -21.88
CA ILE A 60 25.85 -15.78 -22.54
C ILE A 60 25.06 -16.75 -21.64
N PHE A 61 23.76 -16.51 -21.45
CA PHE A 61 22.88 -17.46 -20.76
C PHE A 61 22.34 -18.52 -21.72
N THR A 62 22.44 -19.80 -21.35
CA THR A 62 21.76 -20.92 -22.02
C THR A 62 20.63 -21.49 -21.15
N ARG A 63 19.52 -21.90 -21.79
CA ARG A 63 18.27 -22.40 -21.17
C ARG A 63 18.33 -23.89 -20.78
N SER A 64 17.21 -24.37 -20.22
CA SER A 64 16.76 -25.79 -20.05
C SER A 64 17.24 -26.51 -18.77
N TRP A 65 16.48 -27.42 -18.12
CA TRP A 65 15.43 -28.33 -18.61
C TRP A 65 14.15 -28.46 -17.74
N SER A 66 13.12 -29.02 -18.36
CA SER A 66 11.84 -29.49 -17.80
C SER A 66 11.81 -31.01 -17.61
N LEU A 67 11.03 -31.53 -16.63
CA LEU A 67 10.46 -32.89 -16.65
C LEU A 67 9.50 -33.17 -15.47
N ALA A 68 8.26 -33.57 -15.78
CA ALA A 68 7.42 -34.60 -15.11
C ALA A 68 5.90 -34.34 -15.22
N VAL A 69 5.20 -35.05 -16.12
CA VAL A 69 3.73 -35.22 -16.19
C VAL A 69 3.44 -36.67 -16.63
N VAL A 70 2.27 -37.23 -16.20
CA VAL A 70 1.64 -38.59 -16.40
C VAL A 70 1.29 -39.15 -15.01
N ASP A 71 0.10 -39.66 -14.67
CA ASP A 71 -1.23 -39.80 -15.33
C ASP A 71 -2.35 -39.59 -14.26
N GLY A 72 -3.67 -39.77 -14.45
CA GLY A 72 -4.51 -40.17 -15.59
C GLY A 72 -5.97 -40.43 -15.17
N GLY A 73 -6.93 -40.33 -16.10
CA GLY A 73 -8.39 -40.58 -15.88
C GLY A 73 -9.13 -39.45 -15.12
N TRP A 74 -10.41 -39.12 -15.35
CA TRP A 74 -11.60 -39.96 -15.63
C TRP A 74 -12.60 -39.30 -16.63
N LYS A 75 -13.67 -40.04 -16.99
CA LYS A 75 -14.58 -39.79 -18.14
C LYS A 75 -15.76 -38.83 -17.88
N ASN A 76 -16.15 -38.16 -18.99
CA ASN A 76 -17.42 -37.50 -19.36
C ASN A 76 -18.71 -37.75 -18.53
N LEU A 77 -19.44 -36.66 -18.29
CA LEU A 77 -20.91 -36.41 -18.38
C LEU A 77 -21.10 -34.92 -17.97
N GLY A 78 -21.92 -34.04 -18.56
CA GLY A 78 -22.89 -34.11 -19.65
C GLY A 78 -23.32 -32.67 -20.04
N ASN A 79 -24.04 -32.51 -21.15
CA ASN A 79 -24.20 -31.25 -21.90
C ASN A 79 -25.16 -30.20 -21.28
N ARG A 80 -24.84 -28.89 -21.41
CA ARG A 80 -25.80 -27.79 -21.71
C ARG A 80 -25.11 -26.41 -21.90
N ASP A 81 -25.26 -25.89 -23.12
CA ASP A 81 -25.32 -24.48 -23.55
C ASP A 81 -24.35 -23.44 -22.94
N VAL A 82 -23.25 -23.18 -23.66
CA VAL A 82 -22.42 -21.97 -23.52
C VAL A 82 -22.30 -21.29 -24.90
N MET A 83 -22.47 -19.96 -24.91
CA MET A 83 -22.33 -19.09 -26.10
C MET A 83 -20.96 -19.30 -26.79
N ARG A 84 -20.96 -19.39 -28.13
CA ARG A 84 -19.73 -19.51 -28.93
C ARG A 84 -18.93 -18.21 -28.93
N VAL A 85 -17.89 -18.15 -28.12
CA VAL A 85 -16.74 -17.23 -28.35
C VAL A 85 -15.78 -17.91 -29.34
N HIS A 86 -15.30 -17.17 -30.34
CA HIS A 86 -14.36 -17.68 -31.34
C HIS A 86 -12.99 -17.93 -30.69
N ARG A 87 -12.62 -19.21 -30.50
CA ARG A 87 -11.24 -19.59 -30.16
C ARG A 87 -10.31 -19.32 -31.34
N ARG A 88 -9.50 -18.25 -31.25
CA ARG A 88 -8.13 -18.32 -31.77
C ARG A 88 -7.34 -19.23 -30.84
N GLY A 89 -6.37 -19.97 -31.39
CA GLY A 89 -5.52 -20.86 -30.59
C GLY A 89 -4.68 -20.04 -29.62
N VAL A 90 -4.84 -20.29 -28.32
CA VAL A 90 -4.00 -19.72 -27.27
C VAL A 90 -2.91 -20.76 -26.99
N THR A 91 -1.66 -20.39 -27.27
CA THR A 91 -0.47 -21.01 -26.68
C THR A 91 -0.36 -20.55 -25.22
N ASP A 92 0.02 -21.43 -24.30
CA ASP A 92 0.19 -21.11 -22.86
C ASP A 92 1.42 -20.22 -22.56
N GLU A 93 1.87 -19.43 -23.52
CA GLU A 93 2.84 -18.35 -23.30
C GLU A 93 2.06 -17.09 -22.95
N VAL A 94 2.16 -16.65 -21.69
CA VAL A 94 1.59 -15.39 -21.23
C VAL A 94 2.38 -14.25 -21.89
N GLU A 95 1.78 -13.65 -22.91
CA GLU A 95 2.36 -12.54 -23.67
C GLU A 95 2.50 -11.31 -22.75
N GLU A 96 3.72 -10.77 -22.64
CA GLU A 96 4.03 -9.69 -21.70
C GLU A 96 3.39 -8.36 -22.14
N LEU A 97 2.81 -7.59 -21.21
CA LEU A 97 2.06 -6.39 -21.56
C LEU A 97 2.93 -5.33 -22.24
N PRO A 98 2.52 -4.79 -23.41
CA PRO A 98 3.28 -3.78 -24.10
C PRO A 98 3.34 -2.48 -23.30
N ALA A 99 4.43 -1.72 -23.43
CA ALA A 99 4.54 -0.40 -22.79
C ALA A 99 3.55 0.62 -23.39
N ARG A 100 3.25 0.49 -24.69
CA ARG A 100 2.33 1.31 -25.47
C ARG A 100 1.20 0.44 -26.02
N PHE A 101 -0.04 0.83 -25.79
CA PHE A 101 -1.19 0.13 -26.32
C PHE A 101 -1.60 0.74 -27.67
N ASN A 102 -1.96 -0.11 -28.64
CA ASN A 102 -2.43 0.35 -29.95
C ASN A 102 -3.90 0.79 -29.91
N ARG A 103 -4.69 0.26 -28.96
CA ARG A 103 -6.10 0.54 -28.76
C ARG A 103 -6.40 0.58 -27.26
N SER A 104 -7.32 1.44 -26.83
CA SER A 104 -7.74 1.52 -25.43
C SER A 104 -8.43 0.23 -24.95
N GLN A 105 -9.10 -0.50 -25.85
CA GLN A 105 -9.67 -1.83 -25.59
C GLN A 105 -8.60 -2.83 -25.14
N ASP A 106 -7.41 -2.82 -25.77
CA ASP A 106 -6.34 -3.78 -25.48
C ASP A 106 -5.80 -3.61 -24.05
N HIS A 107 -5.71 -2.36 -23.59
CA HIS A 107 -5.37 -2.02 -22.21
C HIS A 107 -6.47 -2.46 -21.23
N HIS A 108 -7.71 -2.10 -21.55
CA HIS A 108 -8.88 -2.35 -20.72
C HIS A 108 -9.11 -3.84 -20.48
N GLU A 109 -9.20 -4.64 -21.55
CA GLU A 109 -9.41 -6.09 -21.47
C GLU A 109 -8.27 -6.79 -20.72
N ALA A 110 -7.01 -6.40 -20.99
CA ALA A 110 -5.86 -6.99 -20.34
C ALA A 110 -5.87 -6.74 -18.83
N TYR A 111 -5.94 -5.48 -18.38
CA TYR A 111 -5.93 -5.18 -16.94
C TYR A 111 -7.20 -5.67 -16.22
N LEU A 112 -8.37 -5.72 -16.87
CA LEU A 112 -9.56 -6.36 -16.31
C LEU A 112 -9.35 -7.86 -16.02
N ASN A 113 -8.75 -8.60 -16.97
CA ASN A 113 -8.45 -10.01 -16.77
C ASN A 113 -7.45 -10.21 -15.61
N LEU A 114 -6.43 -9.36 -15.50
CA LEU A 114 -5.43 -9.44 -14.44
C LEU A 114 -6.01 -9.18 -13.04
N ILE A 115 -6.82 -8.13 -12.85
CA ILE A 115 -7.47 -7.90 -11.55
C ILE A 115 -8.50 -8.98 -11.23
N GLY A 116 -9.16 -9.54 -12.26
CA GLY A 116 -10.06 -10.69 -12.11
C GLY A 116 -9.33 -11.92 -11.59
N TRP A 117 -8.18 -12.27 -12.17
CA TRP A 117 -7.34 -13.38 -11.71
C TRP A 117 -6.78 -13.17 -10.30
N GLU A 118 -6.40 -11.93 -9.95
CA GLU A 118 -5.97 -11.57 -8.59
C GLU A 118 -7.07 -11.83 -7.56
N LEU A 119 -8.30 -11.36 -7.84
CA LEU A 119 -9.45 -11.57 -6.95
C LEU A 119 -9.88 -13.04 -6.88
N GLU A 120 -9.91 -13.75 -8.01
CA GLU A 120 -10.20 -15.19 -8.08
C GLU A 120 -9.20 -15.99 -7.23
N ASP A 121 -7.90 -15.68 -7.32
CA ASP A 121 -6.87 -16.39 -6.59
C ASP A 121 -6.89 -16.03 -5.09
N GLU A 122 -7.09 -14.76 -4.70
CA GLU A 122 -7.28 -14.35 -3.29
C GLU A 122 -8.49 -15.06 -2.66
N LEU A 123 -9.63 -15.10 -3.37
CA LEU A 123 -10.84 -15.79 -2.94
C LEU A 123 -10.63 -17.31 -2.85
N SER A 124 -10.00 -17.93 -3.85
CA SER A 124 -9.78 -19.38 -3.87
C SER A 124 -8.79 -19.85 -2.80
N ILE A 125 -7.76 -19.05 -2.48
CA ILE A 125 -6.84 -19.31 -1.36
C ILE A 125 -7.61 -19.26 -0.03
N THR A 126 -8.48 -18.26 0.14
CA THR A 126 -9.31 -18.10 1.33
C THR A 126 -10.31 -19.25 1.47
N GLU A 127 -11.00 -19.62 0.38
CA GLU A 127 -11.98 -20.71 0.35
C GLU A 127 -11.33 -22.08 0.58
N LYS A 128 -10.20 -22.39 -0.07
CA LYS A 128 -9.47 -23.65 0.16
C LYS A 128 -9.06 -23.80 1.62
N ARG A 129 -8.51 -22.75 2.24
CA ARG A 129 -8.19 -22.74 3.68
C ARG A 129 -9.45 -23.03 4.52
N LEU A 130 -10.57 -22.37 4.24
CA LEU A 130 -11.83 -22.56 4.97
C LEU A 130 -12.48 -23.95 4.76
N ARG A 131 -12.17 -24.66 3.67
CA ARG A 131 -12.67 -26.02 3.39
C ARG A 131 -11.74 -27.12 3.90
N GLU A 132 -10.43 -26.96 3.72
CA GLU A 132 -9.42 -28.02 3.94
C GLU A 132 -8.75 -27.96 5.31
N TRP A 133 -8.70 -26.79 5.96
CA TRP A 133 -8.00 -26.63 7.23
C TRP A 133 -8.98 -26.75 8.39
N THR A 134 -8.61 -27.53 9.41
CA THR A 134 -9.35 -27.60 10.67
C THR A 134 -9.28 -26.27 11.42
N ASP A 135 -10.27 -25.98 12.26
CA ASP A 135 -10.31 -24.75 13.06
C ASP A 135 -9.04 -24.57 13.91
N GLY A 136 -8.49 -25.65 14.46
CA GLY A 136 -7.20 -25.64 15.17
C GLY A 136 -6.02 -25.23 14.28
N ARG A 137 -5.99 -25.66 13.01
CA ARG A 137 -4.96 -25.25 12.04
C ARG A 137 -5.15 -23.79 11.62
N LEU A 138 -6.38 -23.31 11.45
CA LEU A 138 -6.67 -21.90 11.14
C LEU A 138 -6.27 -20.97 12.31
N ALA A 139 -6.52 -21.40 13.55
CA ALA A 139 -6.12 -20.69 14.76
C ALA A 139 -4.60 -20.65 14.94
N ALA A 140 -3.91 -21.79 14.82
CA ALA A 140 -2.45 -21.88 14.96
C ALA A 140 -1.70 -21.00 13.94
N ASN A 141 -2.28 -20.80 12.76
CA ASN A 141 -1.73 -19.95 11.71
C ASN A 141 -2.18 -18.49 11.80
N GLY A 142 -2.94 -18.12 12.84
CA GLY A 142 -3.30 -16.75 13.16
C GLY A 142 -4.26 -16.08 12.18
N ILE A 143 -4.95 -16.86 11.33
CA ILE A 143 -5.85 -16.38 10.26
C ILE A 143 -7.34 -16.52 10.58
N ALA A 144 -7.68 -17.19 11.67
CA ALA A 144 -9.02 -17.20 12.25
C ALA A 144 -8.94 -17.12 13.79
N LEU A 145 -9.96 -16.51 14.42
CA LEU A 145 -10.16 -16.51 15.86
C LEU A 145 -11.56 -17.04 16.20
N PHE A 146 -11.64 -17.81 17.27
CA PHE A 146 -12.81 -18.60 17.66
C PHE A 146 -13.33 -18.21 19.05
N ASP A 147 -14.55 -18.66 19.36
CA ASP A 147 -15.24 -18.45 20.63
C ASP A 147 -15.26 -16.99 21.12
N LEU A 148 -15.44 -16.06 20.19
CA LEU A 148 -15.43 -14.63 20.46
C LEU A 148 -16.78 -14.18 21.02
N VAL A 149 -16.76 -13.45 22.13
CA VAL A 149 -17.91 -12.69 22.62
C VAL A 149 -17.77 -11.26 22.13
N ALA A 150 -18.78 -10.79 21.41
CA ALA A 150 -18.83 -9.45 20.85
C ALA A 150 -19.63 -8.49 21.75
N LYS A 151 -19.07 -7.30 22.00
CA LYS A 151 -19.75 -6.20 22.72
C LYS A 151 -19.52 -4.89 21.98
N THR A 152 -20.55 -4.06 21.91
CA THR A 152 -20.45 -2.65 21.53
C THR A 152 -19.48 -1.92 22.46
N ASP A 153 -18.46 -1.25 21.92
CA ASP A 153 -17.40 -0.56 22.67
C ASP A 153 -17.21 0.87 22.17
N GLY A 154 -18.34 1.57 22.01
CA GLY A 154 -18.41 2.95 21.53
C GLY A 154 -18.82 3.08 20.05
N TRP A 155 -18.38 4.17 19.46
CA TRP A 155 -18.57 4.55 18.06
C TRP A 155 -17.25 5.13 17.53
N LEU A 156 -17.03 4.99 16.23
CA LEU A 156 -15.98 5.68 15.49
C LEU A 156 -16.67 6.30 14.28
N PHE A 157 -16.91 7.62 14.33
CA PHE A 157 -17.37 8.38 13.17
C PHE A 157 -18.64 7.79 12.52
N GLY A 158 -19.74 7.75 13.28
CA GLY A 158 -21.01 7.15 12.87
C GLY A 158 -21.02 5.62 12.77
N GLN A 159 -19.86 4.96 12.69
CA GLN A 159 -19.74 3.51 12.60
C GLN A 159 -19.60 2.86 13.99
N ARG A 160 -20.06 1.62 14.13
CA ARG A 160 -20.04 0.90 15.42
C ARG A 160 -18.70 0.27 15.69
N ILE A 161 -18.07 0.63 16.82
CA ILE A 161 -16.97 -0.13 17.38
C ILE A 161 -17.53 -1.35 18.10
N VAL A 162 -17.05 -2.53 17.72
CA VAL A 162 -17.30 -3.78 18.43
C VAL A 162 -15.98 -4.34 18.96
N LYS A 163 -15.94 -4.60 20.27
CA LYS A 163 -14.85 -5.31 20.94
C LYS A 163 -15.16 -6.80 20.97
N LEU A 164 -14.26 -7.57 20.38
CA LEU A 164 -14.23 -9.02 20.38
C LEU A 164 -13.22 -9.49 21.43
N GLN A 165 -13.62 -10.45 22.26
CA GLN A 165 -12.74 -11.11 23.25
C GLN A 165 -13.04 -12.61 23.28
N ARG A 166 -12.07 -13.47 23.55
CA ARG A 166 -12.37 -14.89 23.81
C ARG A 166 -13.33 -15.03 24.99
N ARG A 167 -14.26 -15.98 24.91
CA ARG A 167 -15.23 -16.30 25.95
C ARG A 167 -14.58 -16.66 27.29
N ASP A 168 -13.44 -17.34 27.24
CA ASP A 168 -12.60 -17.72 28.38
C ASP A 168 -11.71 -16.58 28.94
N ARG A 169 -11.71 -15.41 28.28
CA ARG A 169 -10.87 -14.23 28.57
C ARG A 169 -9.35 -14.45 28.46
N GLN A 170 -8.90 -15.58 27.92
CA GLN A 170 -7.49 -15.81 27.66
C GLN A 170 -6.95 -14.86 26.59
N ALA A 171 -5.63 -14.77 26.47
CA ALA A 171 -5.01 -14.09 25.34
C ALA A 171 -5.31 -14.84 24.02
N PHE A 172 -5.25 -14.13 22.89
CA PHE A 172 -5.42 -14.75 21.57
C PHE A 172 -4.24 -15.62 21.13
N GLY A 173 -3.10 -15.53 21.81
CA GLY A 173 -1.83 -16.09 21.32
C GLY A 173 -1.29 -15.28 20.15
N MET A 174 -0.47 -15.91 19.30
CA MET A 174 0.01 -15.31 18.05
C MET A 174 -1.11 -15.29 17.02
N HIS A 175 -1.35 -14.12 16.41
CA HIS A 175 -2.30 -13.97 15.31
C HIS A 175 -1.80 -12.95 14.28
N ARG A 176 -2.27 -13.07 13.04
CA ARG A 176 -1.79 -12.26 11.91
C ARG A 176 -2.66 -11.03 11.60
N PHE A 177 -3.81 -10.88 12.27
CA PHE A 177 -4.67 -9.69 12.15
C PHE A 177 -3.96 -8.38 12.56
N ARG A 178 -3.89 -7.42 11.63
CA ARG A 178 -3.32 -6.08 11.75
C ARG A 178 -4.41 -5.01 11.70
N GLN A 179 -4.06 -3.81 12.14
CA GLN A 179 -4.93 -2.63 12.05
C GLN A 179 -5.23 -2.28 10.59
N GLY A 180 -6.50 -2.15 10.26
CA GLY A 180 -6.97 -1.91 8.90
C GLY A 180 -7.26 -3.16 8.05
N ASP A 181 -7.01 -4.37 8.55
CA ASP A 181 -7.37 -5.62 7.87
C ASP A 181 -8.90 -5.74 7.70
N ILE A 182 -9.33 -6.26 6.55
CA ILE A 182 -10.71 -6.68 6.31
C ILE A 182 -10.89 -8.09 6.90
N VAL A 183 -11.95 -8.26 7.69
CA VAL A 183 -12.27 -9.53 8.37
C VAL A 183 -13.74 -9.87 8.20
N MET A 184 -14.03 -11.16 8.13
CA MET A 184 -15.38 -11.71 8.06
C MET A 184 -15.80 -12.20 9.45
N LEU A 185 -16.90 -11.68 9.98
CA LEU A 185 -17.55 -12.24 11.16
C LEU A 185 -18.60 -13.28 10.77
N SER A 186 -18.51 -14.46 11.37
CA SER A 186 -19.47 -15.57 11.21
C SER A 186 -19.83 -16.16 12.59
N ARG A 187 -20.87 -17.02 12.66
CA ARG A 187 -21.20 -17.76 13.90
C ARG A 187 -20.43 -19.07 14.00
N LYS A 188 -20.20 -19.74 12.86
CA LYS A 188 -19.51 -21.03 12.77
C LYS A 188 -18.60 -21.14 11.55
N ASN A 189 -19.11 -20.84 10.36
CA ASN A 189 -18.36 -21.05 9.12
C ASN A 189 -18.85 -20.06 8.03
N PRO A 190 -17.99 -19.12 7.58
CA PRO A 190 -18.33 -18.08 6.60
C PRO A 190 -18.67 -18.61 5.19
N LEU A 191 -18.46 -19.90 4.91
CA LEU A 191 -18.93 -20.55 3.66
C LEU A 191 -20.39 -21.04 3.74
N SER A 192 -20.95 -21.18 4.95
CA SER A 192 -22.28 -21.78 5.18
C SER A 192 -23.36 -20.76 5.59
N GLU A 193 -22.93 -19.57 6.00
CA GLU A 193 -23.78 -18.45 6.40
C GLU A 193 -23.23 -17.16 5.77
N LYS A 194 -24.06 -16.12 5.63
CA LYS A 194 -23.58 -14.83 5.12
C LYS A 194 -22.73 -14.14 6.21
N PRO A 195 -21.40 -13.95 6.01
CA PRO A 195 -20.59 -13.24 6.98
C PRO A 195 -20.93 -11.75 7.02
N VAL A 196 -20.55 -11.09 8.11
CA VAL A 196 -20.57 -9.64 8.24
C VAL A 196 -19.14 -9.12 8.08
N ASP A 197 -18.90 -8.35 7.02
CA ASP A 197 -17.59 -7.74 6.79
C ASP A 197 -17.34 -6.61 7.80
N ALA A 198 -16.15 -6.61 8.38
CA ALA A 198 -15.70 -5.65 9.37
C ALA A 198 -14.23 -5.30 9.15
N ILE A 199 -13.75 -4.23 9.79
CA ILE A 199 -12.35 -3.79 9.65
C ILE A 199 -11.71 -3.61 11.02
N VAL A 200 -10.51 -4.16 11.19
CA VAL A 200 -9.79 -4.17 12.48
C VAL A 200 -9.37 -2.76 12.88
N SER A 201 -10.01 -2.22 13.93
CA SER A 201 -9.77 -0.89 14.51
C SER A 201 -8.46 -0.83 15.30
N ASN A 202 -8.30 -1.71 16.27
CA ASN A 202 -7.07 -1.91 17.02
C ASN A 202 -7.04 -3.30 17.64
N ARG A 203 -5.88 -3.71 18.14
CA ARG A 203 -5.65 -5.02 18.76
C ARG A 203 -4.91 -4.86 20.08
N SER A 204 -5.10 -5.85 20.95
CA SER A 204 -4.30 -6.09 22.15
C SER A 204 -4.12 -7.60 22.31
N ARG A 205 -3.38 -8.04 23.35
CA ARG A 205 -3.24 -9.47 23.66
C ARG A 205 -4.58 -10.15 24.00
N HIS A 206 -5.61 -9.42 24.44
CA HIS A 206 -6.88 -9.96 24.99
C HIS A 206 -8.17 -9.49 24.30
N PHE A 207 -8.08 -8.53 23.38
CA PHE A 207 -9.22 -8.03 22.61
C PHE A 207 -8.80 -7.48 21.26
N ILE A 208 -9.69 -7.64 20.28
CA ILE A 208 -9.61 -6.95 18.99
C ILE A 208 -10.85 -6.08 18.89
N ARG A 209 -10.66 -4.83 18.50
CA ARG A 209 -11.76 -3.96 18.11
C ARG A 209 -11.90 -4.00 16.60
N ILE A 210 -13.13 -4.11 16.15
CA ILE A 210 -13.49 -3.96 14.74
C ILE A 210 -14.45 -2.78 14.59
N VAL A 211 -14.48 -2.19 13.40
CA VAL A 211 -15.48 -1.22 12.98
C VAL A 211 -16.47 -1.91 12.06
N LEU A 212 -17.76 -1.69 12.30
CA LEU A 212 -18.89 -2.18 11.52
C LEU A 212 -19.76 -0.99 11.06
N PRO A 213 -20.17 -0.91 9.78
CA PRO A 213 -21.15 0.10 9.34
C PRO A 213 -22.47 -0.02 10.12
N GLU A 214 -22.98 -1.25 10.27
CA GLU A 214 -24.13 -1.57 11.12
C GLU A 214 -23.81 -2.81 11.97
N ALA A 215 -24.11 -2.77 13.27
CA ALA A 215 -23.87 -3.90 14.17
C ALA A 215 -25.10 -4.83 14.22
N PRO A 216 -24.95 -6.16 14.05
CA PRO A 216 -26.05 -7.12 14.14
C PRO A 216 -26.86 -6.97 15.43
N THR A 217 -28.20 -7.03 15.33
CA THR A 217 -29.09 -6.86 16.50
C THR A 217 -28.93 -7.94 17.57
N ASP A 218 -28.38 -9.09 17.20
CA ASP A 218 -28.08 -10.24 18.05
C ASP A 218 -26.59 -10.33 18.45
N LEU A 219 -25.80 -9.26 18.29
CA LEU A 219 -24.36 -9.20 18.53
C LEU A 219 -23.89 -9.91 19.81
N ARG A 220 -24.64 -9.75 20.92
CA ARG A 220 -24.30 -10.31 22.24
C ARG A 220 -24.76 -11.76 22.46
N LYS A 221 -25.55 -12.35 21.56
CA LYS A 221 -25.97 -13.75 21.64
C LYS A 221 -24.86 -14.65 21.11
N ASN A 222 -24.69 -15.83 21.70
CA ASN A 222 -23.74 -16.87 21.29
C ASN A 222 -22.28 -16.37 21.16
N THR A 223 -21.42 -17.22 20.61
CA THR A 223 -20.08 -16.85 20.17
C THR A 223 -20.06 -16.41 18.70
N TRP A 224 -18.94 -15.80 18.33
CA TRP A 224 -18.57 -15.43 16.97
C TRP A 224 -17.24 -16.08 16.62
N ARG A 225 -17.03 -16.24 15.32
CA ARG A 225 -15.78 -16.57 14.66
C ARG A 225 -15.39 -15.37 13.78
N MET A 226 -14.10 -15.08 13.71
CA MET A 226 -13.55 -14.02 12.86
C MET A 226 -12.46 -14.59 11.97
N ASP A 227 -12.65 -14.52 10.66
CA ASP A 227 -11.71 -14.98 9.64
C ASP A 227 -11.16 -13.78 8.85
N ARG A 228 -9.98 -13.89 8.23
CA ARG A 228 -9.47 -12.86 7.31
C ARG A 228 -10.28 -12.84 6.01
N GLY A 229 -10.74 -11.65 5.59
CA GLY A 229 -11.51 -11.44 4.35
C GLY A 229 -10.64 -11.03 3.16
N ALA A 230 -11.26 -11.04 1.97
CA ALA A 230 -10.68 -10.61 0.69
C ALA A 230 -11.09 -9.17 0.33
N ASN A 231 -10.26 -8.43 -0.41
CA ASN A 231 -10.45 -6.99 -0.63
C ASN A 231 -11.27 -6.65 -1.88
N ARG A 232 -12.53 -7.07 -1.91
CA ARG A 232 -13.47 -6.81 -3.03
C ARG A 232 -13.60 -5.33 -3.39
N ILE A 233 -13.59 -4.44 -2.39
CA ILE A 233 -13.73 -2.99 -2.59
C ILE A 233 -12.59 -2.45 -3.46
N ALA A 234 -11.35 -2.89 -3.26
CA ALA A 234 -10.23 -2.47 -4.10
C ALA A 234 -10.40 -2.94 -5.55
N HIS A 235 -10.79 -4.21 -5.75
CA HIS A 235 -11.09 -4.74 -7.08
C HIS A 235 -12.19 -3.94 -7.79
N ASP A 236 -13.31 -3.66 -7.11
CA ASP A 236 -14.41 -2.90 -7.69
C ASP A 236 -13.96 -1.48 -8.09
N ARG A 237 -13.24 -0.74 -7.22
CA ARG A 237 -12.74 0.60 -7.58
C ARG A 237 -11.71 0.57 -8.72
N MET A 238 -10.86 -0.45 -8.83
CA MET A 238 -9.95 -0.63 -9.97
C MET A 238 -10.70 -0.91 -11.28
N ARG A 239 -11.70 -1.80 -11.25
CA ARG A 239 -12.57 -2.08 -12.40
C ARG A 239 -13.31 -0.83 -12.85
N ASP A 240 -13.88 -0.07 -11.92
CA ASP A 240 -14.65 1.13 -12.22
C ASP A 240 -13.74 2.23 -12.82
N ALA A 241 -12.48 2.32 -12.38
CA ALA A 241 -11.49 3.21 -12.99
C ALA A 241 -11.06 2.77 -14.40
N LEU A 242 -10.87 1.46 -14.63
CA LEU A 242 -10.62 0.91 -15.96
C LEU A 242 -11.81 1.17 -16.90
N ASN A 243 -13.05 1.10 -16.42
CA ASN A 243 -14.22 1.48 -17.22
C ASN A 243 -14.22 2.99 -17.53
N SER A 244 -13.94 3.85 -16.54
CA SER A 244 -13.98 5.30 -16.73
C SER A 244 -12.84 5.86 -17.59
N ILE A 245 -11.67 5.22 -17.64
CA ILE A 245 -10.60 5.62 -18.59
C ILE A 245 -10.96 5.28 -20.05
N PHE A 246 -11.90 4.36 -20.26
CA PHE A 246 -12.39 3.94 -21.57
C PHE A 246 -13.53 4.82 -22.11
N GLU A 247 -14.33 5.43 -21.23
CA GLU A 247 -15.43 6.34 -21.59
C GLU A 247 -14.94 7.55 -22.40
N GLU A 248 -15.64 7.90 -23.49
CA GLU A 248 -15.26 9.01 -24.38
C GLU A 248 -15.53 10.39 -23.75
N ASP A 249 -16.51 10.50 -22.85
CA ASP A 249 -17.00 11.76 -22.27
C ASP A 249 -16.16 12.31 -21.07
N GLY A 250 -14.84 12.15 -21.13
CA GLY A 250 -13.92 13.08 -20.47
C GLY A 250 -13.65 12.87 -18.96
N GLY A 251 -13.57 11.63 -18.48
CA GLY A 251 -13.01 11.31 -17.16
C GLY A 251 -11.51 11.62 -17.04
N ALA A 252 -10.71 11.23 -18.04
CA ALA A 252 -9.25 11.30 -18.02
C ALA A 252 -8.67 12.20 -19.14
N PRO A 253 -8.43 13.51 -18.90
CA PRO A 253 -7.85 14.42 -19.90
C PRO A 253 -6.48 14.03 -20.46
N LEU A 254 -5.73 13.18 -19.74
CA LEU A 254 -4.44 12.65 -20.16
C LEU A 254 -4.49 11.18 -20.60
N ARG A 255 -5.68 10.64 -20.90
CA ARG A 255 -5.90 9.24 -21.33
C ARG A 255 -4.87 8.76 -22.35
N ASP A 256 -4.73 9.47 -23.46
CA ASP A 256 -3.92 8.98 -24.59
C ASP A 256 -2.42 8.98 -24.28
N LEU A 257 -1.97 9.83 -23.34
CA LEU A 257 -0.62 9.79 -22.78
C LEU A 257 -0.46 8.60 -21.81
N LEU A 258 -1.41 8.44 -20.88
CA LEU A 258 -1.41 7.32 -19.92
C LEU A 258 -1.40 5.97 -20.65
N LEU A 259 -2.20 5.79 -21.69
CA LEU A 259 -2.27 4.55 -22.48
C LEU A 259 -1.09 4.38 -23.48
N GLY A 260 -0.19 5.36 -23.60
CA GLY A 260 0.95 5.32 -24.53
C GLY A 260 0.58 5.46 -26.01
N MET A 261 -0.65 5.89 -26.31
CA MET A 261 -1.24 6.01 -27.64
C MET A 261 -0.78 7.29 -28.38
N VAL A 262 -0.33 8.32 -27.66
CA VAL A 262 0.25 9.53 -28.28
C VAL A 262 1.52 9.20 -29.06
N HIS A 263 1.75 9.87 -30.20
CA HIS A 263 2.94 9.64 -31.04
C HIS A 263 4.25 9.96 -30.30
N ASP A 264 4.32 11.11 -29.62
CA ASP A 264 5.44 11.59 -28.81
C ASP A 264 5.02 11.70 -27.33
N PRO A 265 5.25 10.67 -26.50
CA PRO A 265 4.96 10.70 -25.08
C PRO A 265 5.75 11.76 -24.31
N VAL A 266 7.02 11.98 -24.68
CA VAL A 266 7.94 12.86 -23.96
C VAL A 266 7.53 14.31 -24.15
N GLY A 267 7.37 14.76 -25.40
CA GLY A 267 6.86 16.10 -25.70
C GLY A 267 5.48 16.32 -25.10
N THR A 268 4.56 15.34 -25.20
CA THR A 268 3.21 15.45 -24.63
C THR A 268 3.21 15.57 -23.11
N ALA A 269 4.11 14.86 -22.40
CA ALA A 269 4.28 14.95 -20.95
C ALA A 269 4.84 16.33 -20.54
N SER A 270 5.79 16.87 -21.29
CA SER A 270 6.44 18.17 -21.05
C SER A 270 5.60 19.40 -21.44
N LEU A 271 4.45 19.23 -22.11
CA LEU A 271 3.55 20.35 -22.39
C LEU A 271 3.01 20.99 -21.11
N THR A 272 2.77 22.30 -21.13
CA THR A 272 2.13 23.00 -20.02
C THR A 272 0.70 22.47 -19.77
N PRO A 273 0.30 22.27 -18.51
CA PRO A 273 -1.04 21.79 -18.17
C PRO A 273 -2.11 22.88 -18.33
N GLN A 274 -3.25 22.51 -18.92
CA GLN A 274 -4.36 23.45 -19.18
C GLN A 274 -5.33 23.47 -17.98
N LEU A 275 -5.05 24.32 -16.99
CA LEU A 275 -5.75 24.33 -15.69
C LEU A 275 -6.96 25.29 -15.59
N GLY A 276 -7.56 25.69 -16.72
CA GLY A 276 -8.88 26.34 -16.73
C GLY A 276 -8.91 27.88 -16.56
N GLY A 277 -8.08 28.62 -17.31
CA GLY A 277 -8.30 30.06 -17.59
C GLY A 277 -8.04 31.07 -16.47
N VAL A 278 -7.93 30.64 -15.20
CA VAL A 278 -7.46 31.50 -14.11
C VAL A 278 -5.98 31.85 -14.35
N ARG A 279 -5.62 33.13 -14.21
CA ARG A 279 -4.21 33.55 -14.16
C ARG A 279 -3.55 32.91 -12.93
N ALA A 280 -2.87 31.79 -13.15
CA ALA A 280 -2.12 31.09 -12.11
C ALA A 280 -1.17 32.07 -11.42
N ARG A 281 -1.20 32.14 -10.08
CA ARG A 281 -0.17 32.86 -9.33
C ARG A 281 1.21 32.25 -9.66
N PRO A 282 2.27 33.05 -9.80
CA PRO A 282 3.61 32.52 -10.03
C PRO A 282 3.97 31.56 -8.90
N VAL A 283 4.53 30.40 -9.24
CA VAL A 283 4.94 29.41 -8.24
C VAL A 283 6.25 29.85 -7.61
N SER A 284 6.21 30.07 -6.29
CA SER A 284 7.40 30.14 -5.47
C SER A 284 7.68 28.76 -4.88
N LEU A 285 8.72 28.09 -5.40
CA LEU A 285 9.27 26.89 -4.78
C LEU A 285 10.00 27.25 -3.50
N ALA A 286 9.98 26.35 -2.51
CA ALA A 286 10.63 26.60 -1.23
C ALA A 286 12.17 26.68 -1.36
N SER A 287 12.80 27.42 -0.45
CA SER A 287 14.25 27.67 -0.46
C SER A 287 15.07 26.51 0.11
N ASP A 288 14.47 25.63 0.90
CA ASP A 288 15.10 24.49 1.56
C ASP A 288 15.32 23.26 0.66
N LEU A 289 14.70 23.23 -0.53
CA LEU A 289 14.99 22.22 -1.54
C LEU A 289 16.43 22.31 -2.05
N ASN A 290 17.15 21.20 -2.07
CA ASN A 290 18.43 21.10 -2.78
C ASN A 290 18.24 21.20 -4.31
N GLU A 291 19.34 21.26 -5.07
CA GLU A 291 19.30 21.46 -6.53
C GLU A 291 18.43 20.40 -7.24
N ALA A 292 18.72 19.11 -7.05
CA ALA A 292 17.99 18.02 -7.71
C ALA A 292 16.50 18.00 -7.34
N GLN A 293 16.17 18.27 -6.07
CA GLN A 293 14.77 18.38 -5.63
C GLN A 293 14.07 19.61 -6.22
N ARG A 294 14.79 20.73 -6.40
CA ARG A 294 14.27 21.97 -7.02
C ARG A 294 14.05 21.80 -8.52
N GLU A 295 14.92 21.10 -9.22
CA GLU A 295 14.75 20.71 -10.62
C GLU A 295 13.50 19.84 -10.80
N ALA A 296 13.37 18.78 -9.99
CA ALA A 296 12.20 17.90 -10.00
C ALA A 296 10.89 18.64 -9.67
N ALA A 297 10.91 19.51 -8.65
CA ALA A 297 9.74 20.31 -8.26
C ALA A 297 9.36 21.37 -9.30
N LYS A 298 10.33 21.93 -10.04
CA LYS A 298 10.06 22.83 -11.17
C LYS A 298 9.40 22.08 -12.33
N ALA A 299 9.96 20.93 -12.74
CA ALA A 299 9.38 20.10 -13.78
C ALA A 299 7.94 19.68 -13.44
N ALA A 300 7.71 19.25 -12.20
CA ALA A 300 6.40 18.92 -11.65
C ALA A 300 5.37 20.06 -11.76
N VAL A 301 5.81 21.32 -11.63
CA VAL A 301 4.96 22.52 -11.73
C VAL A 301 4.67 22.91 -13.18
N ASP A 302 5.65 22.77 -14.07
CA ASP A 302 5.59 23.28 -15.45
C ASP A 302 4.98 22.26 -16.44
N SER A 303 5.04 20.95 -16.14
CA SER A 303 4.68 19.86 -17.06
C SER A 303 3.32 19.17 -16.74
N ARG A 304 2.75 18.46 -17.72
CA ARG A 304 1.52 17.64 -17.55
C ARG A 304 1.75 16.33 -16.82
N LEU A 305 2.90 15.69 -17.04
CA LEU A 305 3.28 14.45 -16.36
C LEU A 305 4.75 14.53 -15.99
N THR A 306 5.08 14.34 -14.72
CA THR A 306 6.45 14.28 -14.21
C THR A 306 6.65 13.00 -13.40
N LEU A 307 7.74 12.30 -13.67
CA LEU A 307 8.20 11.18 -12.85
C LEU A 307 9.35 11.68 -11.97
N ILE A 308 9.31 11.40 -10.67
CA ILE A 308 10.38 11.70 -9.72
C ILE A 308 10.85 10.37 -9.13
N GLN A 309 12.07 9.96 -9.47
CA GLN A 309 12.72 8.83 -8.83
C GLN A 309 13.46 9.34 -7.60
N GLY A 310 13.05 8.88 -6.42
CA GLY A 310 13.74 9.21 -5.18
C GLY A 310 14.30 7.97 -4.48
N PRO A 311 15.60 7.71 -4.65
CA PRO A 311 16.36 6.71 -3.91
C PRO A 311 16.19 6.86 -2.38
N PRO A 312 16.54 5.83 -1.60
CA PRO A 312 16.41 5.85 -0.15
C PRO A 312 17.15 7.04 0.49
N GLY A 313 16.52 7.70 1.45
CA GLY A 313 17.11 8.85 2.14
C GLY A 313 17.13 10.18 1.37
N THR A 314 16.73 10.22 0.10
CA THR A 314 16.82 11.43 -0.76
C THR A 314 15.72 12.48 -0.58
N GLY A 315 14.79 12.24 0.34
CA GLY A 315 13.69 13.15 0.62
C GLY A 315 12.53 13.11 -0.40
N LYS A 316 12.13 11.91 -0.87
CA LYS A 316 10.91 11.70 -1.70
C LYS A 316 9.71 12.49 -1.20
N THR A 317 9.21 12.12 -0.01
CA THR A 317 8.01 12.71 0.56
C THR A 317 8.19 14.18 0.92
N HIS A 318 9.40 14.63 1.30
CA HIS A 318 9.71 16.05 1.48
C HIS A 318 9.51 16.83 0.16
N THR A 319 10.06 16.32 -0.93
CA THR A 319 9.92 16.91 -2.28
C THR A 319 8.45 16.92 -2.72
N ALA A 320 7.74 15.81 -2.52
CA ALA A 320 6.30 15.70 -2.80
C ALA A 320 5.47 16.72 -1.99
N VAL A 321 5.74 16.86 -0.70
CA VAL A 321 5.08 17.85 0.18
C VAL A 321 5.36 19.28 -0.30
N ARG A 322 6.59 19.61 -0.71
CA ARG A 322 6.92 20.94 -1.27
C ARG A 322 6.24 21.23 -2.61
N ILE A 323 6.06 20.22 -3.46
CA ILE A 323 5.27 20.34 -4.71
C ILE A 323 3.78 20.59 -4.39
N LEU A 324 3.22 19.83 -3.44
CA LEU A 324 1.84 19.98 -2.99
C LEU A 324 1.58 21.34 -2.33
N GLU A 325 2.51 21.82 -1.50
CA GLU A 325 2.49 23.16 -0.91
C GLU A 325 2.49 24.26 -2.00
N ALA A 326 3.36 24.12 -3.01
CA ALA A 326 3.46 25.04 -4.14
C ALA A 326 2.15 25.10 -4.94
N TRP A 327 1.53 23.96 -5.24
CA TRP A 327 0.23 23.90 -5.89
C TRP A 327 -0.91 24.47 -5.01
N ALA A 328 -0.91 24.17 -3.71
CA ALA A 328 -1.90 24.66 -2.75
C ALA A 328 -1.88 26.20 -2.60
N LYS A 329 -0.72 26.84 -2.74
CA LYS A 329 -0.57 28.31 -2.73
C LYS A 329 -1.11 29.00 -3.99
N GLN A 330 -1.26 28.28 -5.10
CA GLN A 330 -1.85 28.83 -6.33
C GLN A 330 -3.37 28.88 -6.31
N ASP A 331 -4.03 28.09 -5.44
CA ASP A 331 -5.47 28.12 -5.20
C ASP A 331 -6.33 27.79 -6.46
N ILE A 332 -5.82 26.93 -7.34
CA ILE A 332 -6.49 26.48 -8.58
C ILE A 332 -7.35 25.22 -8.29
N GLY A 333 -8.18 25.32 -7.25
CA GLY A 333 -8.97 24.21 -6.71
C GLY A 333 -8.17 23.20 -5.88
N THR A 334 -8.88 22.26 -5.26
CA THR A 334 -8.31 21.22 -4.39
C THR A 334 -7.37 20.29 -5.17
N VAL A 335 -6.19 20.06 -4.60
CA VAL A 335 -5.20 19.10 -5.09
C VAL A 335 -5.49 17.72 -4.50
N LEU A 336 -5.33 16.65 -5.30
CA LEU A 336 -5.40 15.28 -4.80
C LEU A 336 -3.99 14.74 -4.53
N ALA A 337 -3.70 14.38 -3.28
CA ALA A 337 -2.46 13.76 -2.85
C ALA A 337 -2.74 12.32 -2.41
N VAL A 338 -2.11 11.34 -3.05
CA VAL A 338 -2.39 9.93 -2.81
C VAL A 338 -1.13 9.08 -2.73
N ALA A 339 -1.25 7.90 -2.15
CA ALA A 339 -0.26 6.83 -2.18
C ALA A 339 -0.97 5.48 -2.05
N ASP A 340 -0.29 4.35 -2.30
CA ASP A 340 -0.93 3.04 -2.13
C ASP A 340 -1.19 2.72 -0.64
N SER A 341 -0.17 2.92 0.20
CA SER A 341 -0.22 2.61 1.63
C SER A 341 -0.75 3.76 2.48
N ASN A 342 -1.47 3.44 3.57
CA ASN A 342 -1.92 4.47 4.53
C ASN A 342 -0.75 5.17 5.22
N VAL A 343 0.40 4.51 5.37
CA VAL A 343 1.59 5.08 6.02
C VAL A 343 2.16 6.23 5.19
N ALA A 344 2.27 6.05 3.87
CA ALA A 344 2.75 7.08 2.94
C ALA A 344 1.78 8.27 2.86
N VAL A 345 0.46 8.02 2.79
CA VAL A 345 -0.55 9.10 2.82
C VAL A 345 -0.48 9.90 4.13
N ASP A 346 -0.25 9.22 5.25
CA ASP A 346 -0.11 9.87 6.54
C ASP A 346 1.21 10.67 6.65
N ASN A 347 2.32 10.22 6.05
CA ASN A 347 3.55 11.00 5.93
C ASN A 347 3.32 12.31 5.13
N LEU A 348 2.62 12.22 3.99
CA LEU A 348 2.26 13.39 3.18
C LEU A 348 1.41 14.38 3.98
N LEU A 349 0.38 13.88 4.68
CA LEU A 349 -0.52 14.68 5.50
C LEU A 349 0.22 15.39 6.64
N GLU A 350 1.09 14.69 7.35
CA GLU A 350 1.93 15.22 8.44
C GLU A 350 2.84 16.35 7.94
N GLY A 351 3.49 16.16 6.78
CA GLY A 351 4.29 17.19 6.13
C GLY A 351 3.48 18.40 5.62
N LEU A 352 2.24 18.21 5.19
CA LEU A 352 1.37 19.32 4.75
C LEU A 352 0.86 20.15 5.92
N LEU A 353 0.46 19.49 7.02
CA LEU A 353 -0.05 20.16 8.22
C LEU A 353 1.04 20.97 8.93
N SER A 354 2.29 20.47 8.97
CA SER A 354 3.42 21.21 9.55
C SER A 354 3.77 22.48 8.76
N LEU A 355 3.43 22.54 7.48
CA LEU A 355 3.55 23.72 6.61
C LEU A 355 2.28 24.62 6.62
N GLY A 356 1.29 24.32 7.46
CA GLY A 356 0.05 25.09 7.56
C GLY A 356 -0.88 24.96 6.35
N VAL A 357 -0.68 23.97 5.48
CA VAL A 357 -1.59 23.71 4.36
C VAL A 357 -2.89 23.11 4.89
N ARG A 358 -4.04 23.58 4.41
CA ARG A 358 -5.36 23.02 4.75
C ARG A 358 -5.57 21.66 4.09
N ALA A 359 -4.95 20.63 4.66
CA ALA A 359 -5.08 19.24 4.23
C ALA A 359 -6.20 18.51 4.98
N VAL A 360 -6.94 17.64 4.28
CA VAL A 360 -7.97 16.76 4.84
C VAL A 360 -7.67 15.31 4.47
N ARG A 361 -7.77 14.40 5.44
CA ARG A 361 -7.56 12.95 5.26
C ARG A 361 -8.87 12.24 4.99
N LEU A 362 -9.03 11.70 3.79
CA LEU A 362 -10.13 10.80 3.46
C LEU A 362 -9.68 9.35 3.56
N GLY A 363 -10.52 8.52 4.17
CA GLY A 363 -10.23 7.12 4.49
C GLY A 363 -10.67 6.82 5.91
N GLN A 364 -10.75 5.54 6.26
CA GLN A 364 -11.26 5.13 7.56
C GLN A 364 -10.28 5.55 8.67
N PRO A 365 -10.69 6.34 9.69
CA PRO A 365 -9.75 6.91 10.68
C PRO A 365 -9.05 5.87 11.58
N VAL A 366 -9.54 4.63 11.60
CA VAL A 366 -8.81 3.45 12.10
C VAL A 366 -7.44 3.29 11.45
N LYS A 367 -7.31 3.55 10.14
CA LYS A 367 -6.08 3.34 9.37
C LYS A 367 -5.13 4.55 9.41
N VAL A 368 -5.49 5.59 10.17
CA VAL A 368 -4.76 6.86 10.26
C VAL A 368 -4.01 6.93 11.60
N ARG A 369 -2.77 7.46 11.56
CA ARG A 369 -1.95 7.76 12.75
C ARG A 369 -2.74 8.59 13.76
N GLU A 370 -2.54 8.31 15.05
CA GLU A 370 -3.31 8.92 16.13
C GLU A 370 -3.21 10.46 16.15
N SER A 371 -2.00 11.00 15.98
CA SER A 371 -1.71 12.44 15.86
C SER A 371 -2.39 13.14 14.67
N LEU A 372 -2.88 12.38 13.68
CA LEU A 372 -3.44 12.92 12.44
C LEU A 372 -4.96 12.72 12.34
N ARG A 373 -5.61 12.11 13.35
CA ARG A 373 -7.05 11.82 13.29
C ARG A 373 -7.94 13.07 13.23
N GLU A 374 -7.53 14.17 13.85
CA GLU A 374 -8.25 15.46 13.79
C GLU A 374 -8.30 16.04 12.36
N ALA A 375 -7.35 15.67 11.50
CA ALA A 375 -7.37 16.06 10.08
C ALA A 375 -8.27 15.16 9.21
N THR A 376 -8.91 14.13 9.76
CA THR A 376 -9.80 13.25 8.99
C THR A 376 -11.12 13.91 8.64
N MET A 377 -11.67 13.55 7.48
CA MET A 377 -13.00 14.00 7.01
C MET A 377 -14.05 13.89 8.12
N ASP A 378 -14.08 12.76 8.81
CA ASP A 378 -15.06 12.52 9.86
C ASP A 378 -14.86 13.38 11.12
N ALA A 379 -13.61 13.63 11.53
CA ALA A 379 -13.31 14.56 12.63
C ALA A 379 -13.74 15.99 12.27
N ARG A 380 -13.48 16.43 11.02
CA ARG A 380 -13.96 17.72 10.52
C ARG A 380 -15.49 17.81 10.52
N MET A 381 -16.22 16.71 10.30
CA MET A 381 -17.69 16.68 10.42
C MET A 381 -18.19 16.76 11.87
N GLU A 382 -17.42 16.29 12.85
CA GLU A 382 -17.74 16.44 14.28
C GLU A 382 -17.56 17.90 14.75
N GLU A 383 -16.51 18.58 14.26
CA GLU A 383 -16.19 19.99 14.57
C GLU A 383 -17.06 21.01 13.81
N HIS A 384 -17.81 20.58 12.79
CA HIS A 384 -18.47 21.47 11.85
C HIS A 384 -19.67 22.23 12.47
N PRO A 385 -19.88 23.54 12.18
CA PRO A 385 -20.95 24.35 12.78
C PRO A 385 -22.37 23.76 12.67
N LEU A 386 -22.72 23.16 11.51
CA LEU A 386 -24.02 22.49 11.30
C LEU A 386 -24.20 21.17 12.05
N ARG A 387 -23.18 20.65 12.76
CA ARG A 387 -23.27 19.35 13.44
C ARG A 387 -24.37 19.34 14.50
N ARG A 388 -24.56 20.45 15.21
CA ARG A 388 -25.65 20.60 16.19
C ARG A 388 -27.05 20.44 15.57
N ASP A 389 -27.24 20.93 14.35
CA ASP A 389 -28.51 20.79 13.63
C ASP A 389 -28.71 19.35 13.14
N LEU A 390 -27.63 18.70 12.69
CA LEU A 390 -27.63 17.28 12.32
C LEU A 390 -28.03 16.39 13.51
N ASP A 391 -27.39 16.57 14.67
CA ASP A 391 -27.68 15.80 15.89
C ASP A 391 -29.15 15.99 16.34
N HIS A 392 -29.67 17.22 16.28
CA HIS A 392 -31.07 17.52 16.59
C HIS A 392 -32.05 16.76 15.68
N TRP A 393 -31.75 16.67 14.38
CA TRP A 393 -32.56 15.89 13.42
C TRP A 393 -32.43 14.38 13.65
N LEU A 394 -31.23 13.87 13.92
CA LEU A 394 -30.97 12.46 14.24
C LEU A 394 -31.75 12.03 15.49
N GLU A 395 -31.65 12.77 16.59
CA GLU A 395 -32.41 12.51 17.82
C GLU A 395 -33.92 12.51 17.59
N SER A 396 -34.42 13.49 16.82
CA SER A 396 -35.85 13.63 16.52
C SER A 396 -36.37 12.44 15.70
N ASN A 397 -35.62 12.03 14.69
CA ASN A 397 -35.92 10.85 13.87
C ASN A 397 -35.88 9.56 14.69
N GLU A 398 -34.91 9.41 15.61
CA GLU A 398 -34.82 8.21 16.45
C GLU A 398 -36.00 8.13 17.44
N LYS A 399 -36.35 9.25 18.10
CA LYS A 399 -37.52 9.37 18.98
C LYS A 399 -38.82 9.03 18.22
N LEU A 400 -38.97 9.51 16.98
CA LEU A 400 -40.13 9.20 16.13
C LEU A 400 -40.15 7.72 15.71
N SER A 401 -39.01 7.17 15.27
CA SER A 401 -38.86 5.76 14.86
C SER A 401 -39.25 4.78 15.97
N ARG A 402 -38.89 5.07 17.24
CA ARG A 402 -39.32 4.29 18.41
C ARG A 402 -40.85 4.33 18.59
N ARG A 403 -41.49 5.49 18.41
CA ARG A 403 -42.95 5.68 18.54
C ARG A 403 -43.74 4.99 17.40
N VAL A 404 -43.24 5.03 16.16
CA VAL A 404 -43.88 4.42 14.98
C VAL A 404 -44.16 2.93 15.16
N LYS A 405 -43.35 2.21 15.94
CA LYS A 405 -43.54 0.77 16.21
C LYS A 405 -44.86 0.44 16.92
N GLY A 406 -45.42 1.38 17.68
CA GLY A 406 -46.71 1.21 18.37
C GLY A 406 -47.95 1.71 17.59
N MET A 407 -47.75 2.46 16.51
CA MET A 407 -48.84 3.11 15.77
C MET A 407 -49.53 2.17 14.77
N LYS A 408 -50.80 2.44 14.47
CA LYS A 408 -51.61 1.71 13.47
C LYS A 408 -52.34 2.67 12.52
N GLY A 409 -52.81 2.16 11.39
CA GLY A 409 -53.64 2.91 10.44
C GLY A 409 -53.00 4.19 9.90
N LYS A 410 -53.83 5.23 9.74
CA LYS A 410 -53.47 6.50 9.08
C LYS A 410 -52.35 7.27 9.81
N GLU A 411 -52.32 7.21 11.14
CA GLU A 411 -51.27 7.85 11.96
C GLU A 411 -49.89 7.25 11.66
N LYS A 412 -49.80 5.92 11.55
CA LYS A 412 -48.54 5.25 11.19
C LYS A 412 -48.04 5.71 9.82
N GLY A 413 -48.96 5.89 8.86
CA GLY A 413 -48.64 6.38 7.52
C GLY A 413 -48.11 7.82 7.50
N LEU A 414 -48.70 8.70 8.32
CA LEU A 414 -48.20 10.08 8.51
C LEU A 414 -46.81 10.08 9.15
N ALA A 415 -46.63 9.35 10.26
CA ALA A 415 -45.35 9.29 10.96
C ALA A 415 -44.22 8.66 10.10
N HIS A 416 -44.51 7.74 9.19
CA HIS A 416 -43.54 7.27 8.18
C HIS A 416 -43.17 8.35 7.15
N ARG A 417 -44.10 9.22 6.75
CA ARG A 417 -43.79 10.37 5.86
C ARG A 417 -42.92 11.40 6.57
N ASP A 418 -43.23 11.73 7.81
CA ASP A 418 -42.43 12.67 8.62
C ASP A 418 -41.02 12.12 8.87
N LEU A 419 -40.89 10.83 9.17
CA LEU A 419 -39.59 10.15 9.30
C LEU A 419 -38.80 10.19 7.99
N SER A 420 -39.45 9.94 6.84
CA SER A 420 -38.81 10.03 5.52
C SER A 420 -38.32 11.46 5.20
N ARG A 421 -39.12 12.48 5.57
CA ARG A 421 -38.71 13.89 5.45
C ARG A 421 -37.54 14.21 6.37
N GLY A 422 -37.57 13.77 7.62
CA GLY A 422 -36.46 13.97 8.56
C GLY A 422 -35.16 13.32 8.09
N TRP A 423 -35.20 12.11 7.52
CA TRP A 423 -34.03 11.48 6.90
C TRP A 423 -33.59 12.15 5.59
N LYS A 424 -34.44 12.96 4.95
CA LYS A 424 -34.05 13.80 3.82
C LYS A 424 -33.27 15.04 4.29
N GLU A 425 -33.70 15.68 5.37
CA GLU A 425 -32.96 16.82 5.94
C GLU A 425 -31.62 16.39 6.57
N VAL A 426 -31.55 15.24 7.26
CA VAL A 426 -30.28 14.63 7.74
C VAL A 426 -29.25 14.53 6.60
N ARG A 427 -29.59 13.82 5.52
CA ARG A 427 -28.70 13.63 4.36
C ARG A 427 -28.32 14.94 3.66
N LYS A 428 -29.22 15.92 3.66
CA LYS A 428 -28.96 17.26 3.10
C LYS A 428 -27.93 18.01 3.95
N ILE A 429 -28.08 17.98 5.28
CA ILE A 429 -27.11 18.60 6.20
C ILE A 429 -25.75 17.88 6.10
N GLU A 430 -25.73 16.54 6.11
CA GLU A 430 -24.50 15.75 5.93
C GLU A 430 -23.77 16.08 4.61
N SER A 431 -24.50 16.16 3.49
CA SER A 431 -23.91 16.58 2.21
C SER A 431 -23.36 18.00 2.29
N GLN A 432 -24.12 18.95 2.85
CA GLN A 432 -23.69 20.34 2.97
C GLN A 432 -22.42 20.47 3.85
N MET A 433 -22.34 19.73 4.95
CA MET A 433 -21.14 19.65 5.80
C MET A 433 -19.95 19.09 5.04
N ARG A 434 -20.14 17.95 4.36
CA ARG A 434 -19.11 17.31 3.55
C ARG A 434 -18.59 18.26 2.47
N ASP A 435 -19.49 18.90 1.76
CA ASP A 435 -19.14 19.74 0.61
C ASP A 435 -18.43 21.03 1.06
N ASP A 436 -18.85 21.69 2.16
CA ASP A 436 -18.12 22.82 2.75
C ASP A 436 -16.69 22.45 3.20
N ILE A 437 -16.50 21.27 3.81
CA ILE A 437 -15.18 20.79 4.25
C ILE A 437 -14.28 20.49 3.05
N LEU A 438 -14.81 19.79 2.03
CA LEU A 438 -14.04 19.44 0.82
C LEU A 438 -13.71 20.67 -0.04
N ASP A 439 -14.61 21.64 -0.14
CA ASP A 439 -14.40 22.88 -0.91
C ASP A 439 -13.38 23.83 -0.24
N ARG A 440 -13.24 23.78 1.09
CA ARG A 440 -12.23 24.56 1.84
C ARG A 440 -10.84 23.91 1.88
N ALA A 441 -10.75 22.61 1.57
CA ALA A 441 -9.50 21.86 1.56
C ALA A 441 -8.63 22.27 0.36
N GLN A 442 -7.38 22.64 0.63
CA GLN A 442 -6.38 22.89 -0.41
C GLN A 442 -5.82 21.58 -0.96
N VAL A 443 -5.65 20.58 -0.09
CA VAL A 443 -5.17 19.26 -0.45
C VAL A 443 -6.06 18.19 0.19
N LEU A 444 -6.46 17.20 -0.60
CA LEU A 444 -7.14 16.00 -0.12
C LEU A 444 -6.15 14.83 -0.12
N CYS A 445 -5.91 14.25 1.05
CA CYS A 445 -5.02 13.11 1.25
C CYS A 445 -5.83 11.81 1.36
N CYS A 446 -5.62 10.83 0.48
CA CYS A 446 -6.23 9.50 0.60
C CYS A 446 -5.38 8.40 -0.04
N THR A 447 -5.73 7.12 0.11
CA THR A 447 -5.02 6.09 -0.66
C THR A 447 -5.48 6.07 -2.11
N CYS A 448 -4.71 5.49 -3.04
CA CYS A 448 -5.09 5.35 -4.45
C CYS A 448 -6.51 4.75 -4.59
N ILE A 449 -6.77 3.61 -3.97
CA ILE A 449 -8.11 3.00 -3.88
C ILE A 449 -9.12 3.89 -3.11
N GLY A 450 -8.66 4.55 -2.04
CA GLY A 450 -9.49 5.45 -1.22
C GLY A 450 -10.00 6.68 -1.97
N SER A 451 -9.30 7.12 -3.03
CA SER A 451 -9.79 8.15 -3.94
C SER A 451 -11.05 7.70 -4.71
N GLY A 452 -11.29 6.40 -4.85
CA GLY A 452 -12.51 5.85 -5.46
C GLY A 452 -13.78 6.04 -4.63
N HIS A 453 -13.73 6.59 -3.41
CA HIS A 453 -14.88 6.69 -2.51
C HIS A 453 -16.00 7.61 -3.03
N GLU A 454 -17.25 7.21 -2.81
CA GLU A 454 -18.49 7.93 -3.20
C GLU A 454 -18.61 9.35 -2.60
N LEU A 455 -17.80 9.69 -1.60
CA LEU A 455 -17.76 11.05 -1.02
C LEU A 455 -17.14 12.05 -2.00
N LEU A 456 -16.45 11.57 -3.04
CA LEU A 456 -15.81 12.35 -4.09
C LEU A 456 -16.55 12.29 -5.43
N ASP A 457 -17.75 11.72 -5.48
CA ASP A 457 -18.51 11.62 -6.73
C ASP A 457 -18.92 12.99 -7.24
N GLY A 458 -18.89 13.15 -8.58
CA GLY A 458 -19.03 14.46 -9.24
C GLY A 458 -17.80 15.38 -9.12
N ARG A 459 -16.92 15.20 -8.13
CA ARG A 459 -15.71 16.02 -7.96
C ARG A 459 -14.64 15.67 -9.00
N ARG A 460 -13.82 16.65 -9.36
CA ARG A 460 -12.71 16.54 -10.32
C ARG A 460 -11.46 17.20 -9.74
N PHE A 461 -10.31 16.56 -9.91
CA PHE A 461 -9.02 17.00 -9.41
C PHE A 461 -8.08 17.20 -10.60
N SER A 462 -7.87 18.46 -11.01
CA SER A 462 -6.98 18.77 -12.16
C SER A 462 -5.51 18.45 -11.86
N ARG A 463 -5.14 18.37 -10.58
CA ARG A 463 -3.80 18.07 -10.07
C ARG A 463 -3.83 16.83 -9.18
N VAL A 464 -3.01 15.85 -9.53
CA VAL A 464 -2.83 14.62 -8.76
C VAL A 464 -1.35 14.37 -8.53
N LEU A 465 -0.94 14.17 -7.28
CA LEU A 465 0.36 13.60 -6.93
C LEU A 465 0.17 12.21 -6.33
N ILE A 466 0.91 11.23 -6.83
CA ILE A 466 0.98 9.87 -6.29
C ILE A 466 2.39 9.69 -5.69
N ASP A 467 2.49 9.56 -4.36
CA ASP A 467 3.73 9.14 -3.67
C ASP A 467 3.76 7.61 -3.53
N GLU A 468 4.95 7.03 -3.45
CA GLU A 468 5.18 5.58 -3.58
C GLU A 468 4.46 4.94 -4.78
N ALA A 469 4.41 5.64 -5.91
CA ALA A 469 3.70 5.24 -7.13
C ALA A 469 4.19 3.92 -7.74
N THR A 470 5.41 3.48 -7.41
CA THR A 470 5.99 2.20 -7.82
C THR A 470 5.48 1.00 -7.01
N GLN A 471 4.84 1.25 -5.86
CA GLN A 471 4.19 0.21 -5.05
C GLN A 471 2.71 0.00 -5.44
N ALA A 472 2.11 0.92 -6.20
CA ALA A 472 0.76 0.81 -6.71
C ALA A 472 0.71 -0.01 -8.02
N THR A 473 -0.21 -0.98 -8.12
CA THR A 473 -0.55 -1.57 -9.42
C THR A 473 -1.09 -0.48 -10.35
N GLU A 474 -0.90 -0.62 -11.66
CA GLU A 474 -1.41 0.38 -12.59
C GLU A 474 -2.92 0.63 -12.45
N PRO A 475 -3.81 -0.38 -12.35
CA PRO A 475 -5.24 -0.13 -12.12
C PRO A 475 -5.54 0.62 -10.81
N ALA A 476 -4.75 0.42 -9.75
CA ALA A 476 -4.89 1.20 -8.51
C ALA A 476 -4.46 2.65 -8.72
N ALA A 477 -3.35 2.89 -9.43
CA ALA A 477 -2.87 4.23 -9.78
C ALA A 477 -3.84 4.98 -10.72
N LEU A 478 -4.65 4.27 -11.53
CA LEU A 478 -5.66 4.90 -12.38
C LEU A 478 -6.86 5.48 -11.62
N VAL A 479 -7.27 4.90 -10.48
CA VAL A 479 -8.43 5.35 -9.66
C VAL A 479 -8.41 6.87 -9.36
N PRO A 480 -7.30 7.48 -8.90
CA PRO A 480 -7.22 8.94 -8.71
C PRO A 480 -7.10 9.71 -10.03
N LEU A 481 -6.49 9.14 -11.07
CA LEU A 481 -6.18 9.83 -12.33
C LEU A 481 -7.41 10.04 -13.23
N VAL A 482 -8.34 9.09 -13.23
CA VAL A 482 -9.63 9.21 -13.97
C VAL A 482 -10.60 10.23 -13.37
N ARG A 483 -10.23 10.89 -12.25
CA ARG A 483 -11.00 11.99 -11.67
C ARG A 483 -10.65 13.36 -12.29
N GLY A 484 -10.30 13.42 -13.57
CA GLY A 484 -10.04 14.67 -14.29
C GLY A 484 -8.61 15.19 -14.24
N ALA A 485 -7.61 14.32 -14.02
CA ALA A 485 -6.22 14.74 -13.92
C ALA A 485 -5.72 15.40 -15.23
N ARG A 486 -5.18 16.61 -15.10
CA ARG A 486 -4.56 17.41 -16.18
C ARG A 486 -3.07 17.70 -15.92
N GLN A 487 -2.64 17.52 -14.68
CA GLN A 487 -1.26 17.62 -14.21
C GLN A 487 -1.03 16.49 -13.20
N ILE A 488 -0.04 15.64 -13.46
CA ILE A 488 0.25 14.41 -12.73
C ILE A 488 1.71 14.41 -12.30
N VAL A 489 1.96 14.09 -11.03
CA VAL A 489 3.30 13.80 -10.53
C VAL A 489 3.29 12.40 -9.94
N LEU A 490 4.16 11.52 -10.44
CA LEU A 490 4.39 10.19 -9.88
C LEU A 490 5.75 10.21 -9.17
N VAL A 491 5.75 10.05 -7.85
CA VAL A 491 6.95 9.96 -7.02
C VAL A 491 7.10 8.51 -6.57
N GLY A 492 8.29 7.94 -6.69
CA GLY A 492 8.53 6.54 -6.33
C GLY A 492 9.97 6.14 -6.58
N ASP A 493 10.23 4.84 -6.62
CA ASP A 493 11.53 4.30 -7.00
C ASP A 493 11.41 2.87 -7.54
N HIS A 494 11.63 2.71 -8.84
CA HIS A 494 11.51 1.43 -9.54
C HIS A 494 12.67 0.47 -9.26
N ARG A 495 13.68 0.89 -8.47
CA ARG A 495 14.69 -0.02 -7.90
C ARG A 495 14.24 -0.65 -6.57
N GLN A 496 13.21 -0.11 -5.92
CA GLN A 496 12.68 -0.60 -4.63
C GLN A 496 11.62 -1.70 -4.84
N LEU A 497 10.63 -1.84 -3.94
CA LEU A 497 9.60 -2.88 -4.08
C LEU A 497 8.60 -2.56 -5.21
N PRO A 498 8.25 -3.55 -6.04
CA PRO A 498 7.11 -3.45 -6.96
C PRO A 498 5.78 -3.66 -6.20
N PRO A 499 4.63 -3.52 -6.86
CA PRO A 499 3.34 -3.82 -6.28
C PRO A 499 3.24 -5.28 -5.81
N THR A 500 2.59 -5.51 -4.67
CA THR A 500 2.39 -6.87 -4.15
C THR A 500 1.21 -7.54 -4.85
N VAL A 501 1.50 -8.56 -5.67
CA VAL A 501 0.50 -9.37 -6.39
C VAL A 501 0.47 -10.78 -5.81
N ILE A 502 -0.71 -11.25 -5.41
CA ILE A 502 -0.94 -12.56 -4.79
C ILE A 502 -0.97 -13.67 -5.86
N SER A 503 -1.63 -13.40 -6.98
CA SER A 503 -1.77 -14.30 -8.11
C SER A 503 -0.48 -14.37 -8.92
N ARG A 504 0.10 -15.58 -9.02
CA ARG A 504 1.25 -15.82 -9.91
C ARG A 504 0.90 -15.56 -11.38
N ARG A 505 -0.32 -15.93 -11.83
CA ARG A 505 -0.76 -15.71 -13.21
C ARG A 505 -0.97 -14.22 -13.51
N ALA A 506 -1.53 -13.45 -12.58
CA ALA A 506 -1.64 -12.00 -12.76
C ALA A 506 -0.28 -11.29 -12.69
N GLY A 507 0.61 -11.74 -11.79
CA GLY A 507 1.98 -11.23 -11.68
C GLY A 507 2.78 -11.45 -12.96
N SER A 508 2.81 -12.69 -13.48
CA SER A 508 3.42 -13.03 -14.77
C SER A 508 2.76 -12.33 -15.96
N GLY A 509 1.46 -12.03 -15.89
CA GLY A 509 0.75 -11.21 -16.88
C GLY A 509 0.98 -9.71 -16.76
N GLY A 510 1.94 -9.24 -15.92
CA GLY A 510 2.32 -7.84 -15.84
C GLY A 510 1.57 -6.99 -14.82
N LEU A 511 0.72 -7.56 -13.96
CA LEU A 511 0.06 -6.80 -12.88
C LEU A 511 1.05 -6.25 -11.84
N GLY A 512 2.22 -6.88 -11.73
CA GLY A 512 3.34 -6.45 -10.87
C GLY A 512 4.19 -5.32 -11.45
N ARG A 513 3.79 -4.74 -12.60
CA ARG A 513 4.41 -3.55 -13.19
C ARG A 513 3.58 -2.32 -12.85
N SER A 514 4.22 -1.34 -12.23
CA SER A 514 3.58 -0.08 -11.88
C SER A 514 3.39 0.84 -13.10
N LEU A 515 2.46 1.78 -12.98
CA LEU A 515 2.30 2.85 -13.98
C LEU A 515 3.60 3.66 -14.14
N PHE A 516 4.35 3.87 -13.06
CA PHE A 516 5.63 4.58 -13.08
C PHE A 516 6.63 3.87 -14.00
N GLU A 517 6.83 2.56 -13.83
CA GLU A 517 7.73 1.76 -14.67
C GLU A 517 7.34 1.80 -16.14
N ARG A 518 6.04 1.65 -16.44
CA ARG A 518 5.56 1.75 -17.82
C ARG A 518 5.76 3.14 -18.43
N MET A 519 5.60 4.22 -17.64
CA MET A 519 5.90 5.58 -18.12
C MET A 519 7.40 5.77 -18.44
N VAL A 520 8.30 5.14 -17.67
CA VAL A 520 9.75 5.12 -18.00
C VAL A 520 10.00 4.37 -19.31
N GLU A 521 9.38 3.20 -19.50
CA GLU A 521 9.58 2.38 -20.70
C GLU A 521 9.01 2.98 -21.99
N ILE A 522 8.00 3.86 -21.93
CA ILE A 522 7.57 4.66 -23.10
C ILE A 522 8.48 5.88 -23.38
N GLY A 523 9.55 6.05 -22.59
CA GLY A 523 10.61 7.04 -22.81
C GLY A 523 10.57 8.27 -21.89
N ILE A 524 9.66 8.34 -20.91
CA ILE A 524 9.59 9.49 -19.99
C ILE A 524 10.67 9.33 -18.91
N SER A 525 11.76 10.07 -19.04
CA SER A 525 12.87 10.04 -18.08
C SER A 525 12.44 10.59 -16.70
N PRO A 526 12.72 9.87 -15.59
CA PRO A 526 12.45 10.38 -14.25
C PRO A 526 13.53 11.36 -13.78
N HIS A 527 13.10 12.38 -13.03
CA HIS A 527 14.02 13.24 -12.29
C HIS A 527 14.56 12.48 -11.09
N LEU A 528 15.87 12.18 -11.08
CA LEU A 528 16.54 11.49 -10.00
C LEU A 528 16.90 12.47 -8.87
N LEU A 529 16.40 12.21 -7.66
CA LEU A 529 16.89 12.88 -6.45
C LEU A 529 18.25 12.26 -6.09
N ARG A 530 19.33 13.06 -6.10
CA ARG A 530 20.71 12.56 -6.00
C ARG A 530 21.26 12.47 -4.57
N ILE A 531 20.96 13.47 -3.73
CA ILE A 531 21.59 13.60 -2.40
C ILE A 531 20.79 12.82 -1.36
N GLN A 532 21.41 11.87 -0.65
CA GLN A 532 20.80 11.06 0.41
C GLN A 532 21.22 11.53 1.82
N TYR A 533 20.29 11.55 2.78
CA TYR A 533 20.52 12.09 4.14
C TYR A 533 20.29 11.06 5.26
N ARG A 534 20.16 9.77 4.93
CA ARG A 534 19.79 8.71 5.89
C ARG A 534 21.00 7.88 6.35
N MET A 535 21.75 7.34 5.41
CA MET A 535 22.75 6.29 5.64
C MET A 535 24.14 6.89 5.87
N HIS A 536 24.97 6.21 6.67
CA HIS A 536 26.42 6.45 6.67
C HIS A 536 27.00 6.20 5.26
N PRO A 537 28.02 6.95 4.79
CA PRO A 537 28.60 6.76 3.44
C PRO A 537 29.01 5.31 3.11
N ALA A 538 29.56 4.58 4.07
CA ALA A 538 29.90 3.16 3.88
C ALA A 538 28.68 2.26 3.62
N ILE A 539 27.49 2.63 4.14
CA ILE A 539 26.22 1.90 3.92
C ILE A 539 25.58 2.31 2.59
N SER A 540 25.65 3.59 2.20
CA SER A 540 25.07 4.09 0.95
C SER A 540 25.86 3.64 -0.30
N ALA A 541 27.16 3.40 -0.16
CA ALA A 541 28.06 2.99 -1.26
C ALA A 541 27.54 1.78 -2.06
N PHE A 542 27.20 0.67 -1.40
CA PHE A 542 26.75 -0.55 -2.10
C PHE A 542 25.41 -0.35 -2.85
N PRO A 543 24.34 0.20 -2.24
CA PRO A 543 23.13 0.54 -2.98
C PRO A 543 23.37 1.49 -4.15
N ASN A 544 24.23 2.51 -3.96
CA ASN A 544 24.56 3.51 -4.97
C ASN A 544 25.18 2.87 -6.21
N GLU A 545 26.25 2.09 -6.04
CA GLU A 545 26.91 1.39 -7.13
C GLU A 545 25.96 0.39 -7.83
N HIS A 546 25.27 -0.46 -7.05
CA HIS A 546 24.54 -1.60 -7.62
C HIS A 546 23.20 -1.24 -8.28
N PHE A 547 22.48 -0.23 -7.76
CA PHE A 547 21.13 0.10 -8.25
C PHE A 547 21.02 1.44 -8.97
N TYR A 548 21.92 2.38 -8.66
CA TYR A 548 21.85 3.77 -9.14
C TYR A 548 23.10 4.20 -9.92
N GLU A 549 23.96 3.26 -10.32
CA GLU A 549 25.10 3.49 -11.22
C GLU A 549 26.09 4.55 -10.68
N GLY A 550 26.22 4.66 -9.35
CA GLY A 550 27.10 5.66 -8.71
C GLY A 550 26.57 7.10 -8.73
N LYS A 551 25.30 7.32 -9.08
CA LYS A 551 24.68 8.65 -9.24
C LYS A 551 24.20 9.31 -7.95
N LEU A 552 24.30 8.64 -6.80
CA LEU A 552 23.92 9.21 -5.51
C LEU A 552 25.12 9.90 -4.85
N GLU A 553 24.80 10.94 -4.09
CA GLU A 553 25.72 11.76 -3.32
C GLU A 553 25.30 11.69 -1.84
N ASP A 554 26.25 11.67 -0.91
CA ASP A 554 25.94 11.67 0.52
C ASP A 554 25.79 13.12 1.02
N GLY A 555 24.64 13.42 1.63
CA GLY A 555 24.35 14.71 2.27
C GLY A 555 24.58 14.70 3.78
N VAL A 556 25.29 13.70 4.28
CA VAL A 556 25.71 13.51 5.68
C VAL A 556 27.16 13.03 5.69
N GLU A 557 27.91 13.47 6.70
CA GLU A 557 29.31 13.09 6.89
C GLU A 557 29.41 11.79 7.70
N VAL A 558 30.60 11.16 7.68
CA VAL A 558 30.94 10.01 8.54
C VAL A 558 30.64 10.31 10.03
N SER A 559 30.96 11.53 10.48
CA SER A 559 30.71 11.99 11.85
C SER A 559 29.24 12.12 12.23
N ASP A 560 28.32 12.18 11.28
CA ASP A 560 26.88 12.30 11.55
C ASP A 560 26.21 10.95 11.81
N ARG A 561 26.91 9.83 11.55
CA ARG A 561 26.36 8.45 11.58
C ARG A 561 27.36 7.46 12.19
N VAL A 562 27.89 7.81 13.35
CA VAL A 562 28.88 7.01 14.10
C VAL A 562 28.34 5.63 14.50
N ALA A 563 29.22 4.63 14.55
CA ALA A 563 28.88 3.29 15.05
C ALA A 563 28.49 3.33 16.55
N PRO A 564 27.29 2.85 16.93
CA PRO A 564 26.81 2.91 18.31
C PRO A 564 27.51 1.89 19.21
N ALA A 565 27.58 2.20 20.50
CA ALA A 565 28.07 1.30 21.54
C ALA A 565 27.20 0.03 21.66
N GLY A 566 27.75 -0.98 22.36
CA GLY A 566 27.04 -2.23 22.66
C GLY A 566 27.34 -3.40 21.70
N LEU A 567 28.02 -3.14 20.58
CA LEU A 567 28.54 -4.18 19.68
C LEU A 567 30.07 -4.09 19.52
N LEU A 568 30.68 -5.25 19.28
CA LEU A 568 32.07 -5.33 18.81
C LEU A 568 32.06 -5.21 17.28
N TRP A 569 32.14 -3.97 16.80
CA TRP A 569 32.22 -3.68 15.37
C TRP A 569 33.49 -4.28 14.74
N PRO A 570 33.40 -4.92 13.56
CA PRO A 570 34.58 -5.37 12.82
C PRO A 570 35.51 -4.21 12.44
N ASP A 571 34.91 -3.05 12.18
CA ASP A 571 35.56 -1.76 11.91
C ASP A 571 34.67 -0.67 12.51
N TRP A 572 35.25 0.27 13.26
CA TRP A 572 34.51 1.35 13.93
C TRP A 572 34.24 2.54 12.99
N GLU A 573 34.97 2.67 11.89
CA GLU A 573 34.74 3.68 10.85
C GLU A 573 33.71 3.20 9.80
N CYS A 574 33.33 1.92 9.85
CA CYS A 574 32.37 1.29 8.96
C CYS A 574 31.28 0.57 9.79
N PRO A 575 30.13 1.21 10.10
CA PRO A 575 29.06 0.67 10.96
C PRO A 575 28.24 -0.45 10.28
N ILE A 576 28.92 -1.48 9.78
CA ILE A 576 28.38 -2.65 9.09
C ILE A 576 29.01 -3.89 9.71
N ALA A 577 28.16 -4.81 10.18
CA ALA A 577 28.58 -6.12 10.63
C ALA A 577 27.77 -7.20 9.89
N PHE A 578 28.45 -8.22 9.39
CA PHE A 578 27.82 -9.41 8.82
C PHE A 578 28.17 -10.61 9.71
N LEU A 579 27.18 -11.17 10.39
CA LEU A 579 27.36 -12.33 11.27
C LEU A 579 26.94 -13.61 10.53
N PRO A 580 27.89 -14.48 10.12
CA PRO A 580 27.54 -15.77 9.56
C PRO A 580 26.94 -16.67 10.65
N VAL A 581 25.75 -17.22 10.38
CA VAL A 581 25.07 -18.20 11.24
C VAL A 581 24.80 -19.45 10.40
N GLU A 582 25.28 -20.61 10.86
CA GLU A 582 25.16 -21.87 10.13
C GLU A 582 23.96 -22.69 10.59
N GLY A 583 23.22 -23.24 9.62
CA GLY A 583 22.07 -24.12 9.85
C GLY A 583 20.82 -23.41 10.40
N GLY A 584 19.87 -24.20 10.91
CA GLY A 584 18.72 -23.70 11.67
C GLY A 584 17.43 -23.39 10.89
N GLU A 585 17.44 -23.36 9.54
CA GLU A 585 16.21 -23.18 8.75
C GLU A 585 15.24 -24.36 8.96
N ILE A 586 14.02 -24.05 9.44
CA ILE A 586 12.89 -24.96 9.41
C ILE A 586 11.70 -24.31 8.70
N LYS A 587 10.78 -25.13 8.16
CA LYS A 587 9.51 -24.63 7.61
C LYS A 587 8.60 -24.23 8.76
N SER A 588 8.06 -23.02 8.70
CA SER A 588 7.10 -22.53 9.70
C SER A 588 5.83 -23.41 9.75
N PRO A 589 5.08 -23.40 10.87
CA PRO A 589 3.87 -24.23 11.03
C PRO A 589 2.76 -24.04 9.99
N ASP A 590 2.77 -22.93 9.24
CA ASP A 590 1.85 -22.68 8.13
C ASP A 590 2.21 -23.44 6.83
N GLY A 591 3.44 -23.97 6.74
CA GLY A 591 3.99 -24.64 5.56
C GLY A 591 4.32 -23.70 4.40
N THR A 592 4.24 -22.39 4.60
CA THR A 592 4.34 -21.34 3.56
C THR A 592 5.46 -20.31 3.82
N SER A 593 6.05 -20.30 5.01
CA SER A 593 7.22 -19.48 5.36
C SER A 593 8.38 -20.35 5.89
N LYS A 594 9.44 -19.68 6.34
CA LYS A 594 10.63 -20.27 6.95
C LYS A 594 10.92 -19.52 8.24
N GLU A 595 11.49 -20.21 9.22
CA GLU A 595 11.94 -19.62 10.49
C GLU A 595 13.35 -20.16 10.83
N ASN A 596 14.17 -19.38 11.53
CA ASN A 596 15.50 -19.80 11.98
C ASN A 596 15.75 -19.37 13.44
N LEU A 597 15.70 -20.34 14.36
CA LEU A 597 15.89 -20.08 15.79
C LEU A 597 17.33 -19.70 16.16
N ALA A 598 18.33 -20.12 15.37
CA ALA A 598 19.72 -19.76 15.61
C ALA A 598 19.96 -18.28 15.27
N GLU A 599 19.47 -17.82 14.12
CA GLU A 599 19.49 -16.41 13.73
C GLU A 599 18.73 -15.54 14.74
N ALA A 600 17.51 -15.94 15.12
CA ALA A 600 16.71 -15.22 16.10
C ALA A 600 17.40 -15.09 17.47
N SER A 601 18.11 -16.14 17.92
CA SER A 601 18.88 -16.12 19.17
C SER A 601 20.08 -15.17 19.11
N TRP A 602 20.75 -15.07 17.96
CA TRP A 602 21.82 -14.10 17.75
C TRP A 602 21.29 -12.67 17.66
N VAL A 603 20.22 -12.43 16.91
CA VAL A 603 19.57 -11.12 16.81
C VAL A 603 19.13 -10.62 18.20
N ALA A 604 18.58 -11.50 19.06
CA ALA A 604 18.22 -11.14 20.43
C ALA A 604 19.43 -10.71 21.28
N ARG A 605 20.55 -11.44 21.21
CA ARG A 605 21.80 -11.07 21.93
C ARG A 605 22.40 -9.75 21.45
N LEU A 606 22.34 -9.49 20.15
CA LEU A 606 22.85 -8.25 19.56
C LEU A 606 21.96 -7.06 19.94
N LEU A 607 20.64 -7.27 20.01
CA LEU A 607 19.69 -6.29 20.53
C LEU A 607 19.93 -5.98 22.02
N GLU A 608 20.15 -7.01 22.84
CA GLU A 608 20.53 -6.83 24.26
C GLU A 608 21.82 -6.01 24.38
N GLY A 609 22.87 -6.35 23.64
CA GLY A 609 24.13 -5.60 23.62
C GLY A 609 23.96 -4.13 23.24
N LEU A 610 23.23 -3.83 22.17
CA LEU A 610 22.95 -2.44 21.73
C LEU A 610 22.18 -1.63 22.76
N ILE A 611 21.20 -2.24 23.43
CA ILE A 611 20.40 -1.56 24.48
C ILE A 611 21.24 -1.34 25.74
N ASP A 612 22.03 -2.34 26.15
CA ASP A 612 22.93 -2.25 27.31
C ASP A 612 24.09 -1.26 27.07
N GLY A 613 24.42 -0.98 25.80
CA GLY A 613 25.32 0.11 25.39
C GLY A 613 24.81 1.51 25.77
N GLY A 614 23.51 1.67 26.02
CA GLY A 614 22.91 2.88 26.59
C GLY A 614 22.73 4.08 25.65
N GLU A 615 23.25 4.01 24.42
CA GLU A 615 23.12 5.06 23.40
C GLU A 615 21.81 4.98 22.61
N LEU A 616 21.26 3.77 22.43
CA LEU A 616 20.06 3.52 21.63
C LEU A 616 18.87 3.08 22.49
N GLY A 617 17.69 3.61 22.19
CA GLY A 617 16.42 3.14 22.72
C GLY A 617 15.77 2.07 21.84
N GLN A 618 14.74 1.40 22.38
CA GLN A 618 13.92 0.45 21.62
C GLN A 618 13.17 1.07 20.43
N GLY A 619 13.04 2.41 20.40
CA GLY A 619 12.40 3.14 19.29
C GLY A 619 13.30 3.30 18.07
N ASP A 620 14.62 3.22 18.26
CA ASP A 620 15.64 3.54 17.25
C ASP A 620 16.07 2.28 16.47
N ILE A 621 15.77 1.08 17.01
CA ILE A 621 16.19 -0.21 16.46
C ILE A 621 15.07 -0.89 15.66
N GLY A 622 15.34 -1.21 14.39
CA GLY A 622 14.44 -1.96 13.51
C GLY A 622 14.98 -3.35 13.15
N ILE A 623 14.24 -4.41 13.49
CA ILE A 623 14.54 -5.79 13.07
C ILE A 623 13.75 -6.13 11.81
N ILE A 624 14.44 -6.67 10.80
CA ILE A 624 13.90 -6.87 9.45
C ILE A 624 14.18 -8.30 9.00
N THR A 625 13.16 -8.98 8.48
CA THR A 625 13.25 -10.34 7.93
C THR A 625 12.36 -10.47 6.69
N PRO A 626 12.79 -11.23 5.65
CA PRO A 626 11.96 -11.54 4.49
C PRO A 626 10.83 -12.55 4.78
N TYR A 627 10.89 -13.26 5.92
CA TYR A 627 9.93 -14.31 6.27
C TYR A 627 8.99 -13.88 7.40
N ALA A 628 7.81 -14.51 7.45
CA ALA A 628 6.72 -14.17 8.37
C ALA A 628 6.45 -15.25 9.44
N GLY A 629 7.28 -16.30 9.47
CA GLY A 629 7.51 -17.17 10.62
C GLY A 629 8.66 -16.58 11.41
#